data_AF-A0A348G126-F1
#
_entry.id   AF-A0A348G126-F1
#
_cell.length_a   1.000
_cell.length_b   1.000
_cell.length_c   1.000
_cell.angle_alpha   90.00
_cell.angle_beta   90.00
_cell.angle_gamma   90.00
#
_symmetry.space_group_name_H-M   'P 1'
#
loop_
_entity.id
_entity.type
_entity.pdbx_description
1 polymer ?
#
loop_
_entity_poly.entity_id
_entity_poly.type
_entity_poly.pdbx_seq_one_letter_code
_entity_poly.pdbx_strand_id
1 'polypeptide(L)' 'MGRLILTFADANVRVGPLGRLLAGRPDLREIVLRVLNASYILQYRLEGDRIIMLRAFHGRERR' A
#
# COMPACT_ATOMS: atom_id res chain seq x y z
N MET A 1 9.46 1.25 9.60
CA MET A 1 8.10 0.96 9.07
C MET A 1 7.07 2.05 9.38
N GLY A 2 6.90 2.49 10.64
CA GLY A 2 5.83 3.43 11.02
C GLY A 2 5.74 4.72 10.16
N ARG A 3 6.88 5.38 9.90
CA ARG A 3 6.91 6.60 9.06
C ARG A 3 6.46 6.37 7.61
N LEU A 4 6.75 5.20 7.03
CA LEU A 4 6.38 4.85 5.67
C LEU A 4 4.87 4.69 5.51
N ILE A 5 4.21 4.10 6.51
CA ILE A 5 2.75 3.94 6.52
C ILE A 5 2.07 5.31 6.65
N LEU A 6 2.58 6.20 7.49
CA LEU A 6 2.02 7.55 7.66
C LEU A 6 2.14 8.40 6.39
N THR A 7 3.32 8.40 5.75
CA THR A 7 3.51 9.09 4.47
C THR A 7 2.61 8.54 3.37
N PHE A 8 2.44 7.22 3.32
CA PHE A 8 1.53 6.58 2.38
C PHE A 8 0.06 6.98 2.63
N ALA A 9 -0.37 7.03 3.90
CA ALA A 9 -1.73 7.41 4.25
C ALA A 9 -2.02 8.87 3.88
N ASP A 10 -1.13 9.80 4.23
CA ASP A 10 -1.25 11.22 3.84
C ASP A 10 -1.33 11.39 2.32
N ALA A 11 -0.51 10.65 1.57
CA ALA A 11 -0.55 10.68 0.11
C ALA A 11 -1.91 10.21 -0.45
N ASN A 12 -2.48 9.13 0.10
CA ASN A 12 -3.82 8.67 -0.34
C ASN A 12 -4.92 9.70 -0.06
N VAL A 13 -4.81 10.45 1.04
CA VAL A 13 -5.77 11.53 1.36
C VAL A 13 -5.63 12.69 0.38
N ARG A 14 -4.40 13.07 0.03
CA ARG A 14 -4.13 14.26 -0.81
C ARG A 14 -4.39 14.06 -2.29
N VAL A 15 -4.00 12.91 -2.85
CA VAL A 15 -4.05 12.68 -4.30
C VAL A 15 -5.02 11.58 -4.71
N GLY A 16 -5.74 11.01 -3.74
CA GLY A 16 -6.66 9.90 -3.94
C GLY A 16 -6.00 8.52 -3.89
N PRO A 17 -6.79 7.46 -4.12
CA PRO A 17 -6.35 6.08 -3.96
C PRO A 17 -5.14 5.72 -4.83
N LEU A 18 -4.03 5.40 -4.18
CA LEU A 18 -2.79 5.01 -4.84
C LEU A 18 -2.77 3.52 -5.24
N GLY A 19 -1.73 3.13 -5.98
CA GLY A 19 -1.51 1.74 -6.37
C GLY A 19 -2.51 1.21 -7.42
N ARG A 20 -2.35 -0.08 -7.75
CA ARG A 20 -3.21 -0.78 -8.70
C ARG A 20 -4.21 -1.68 -7.98
N LEU A 21 -5.36 -1.92 -8.60
CA LEU A 21 -6.25 -2.99 -8.15
C LEU A 21 -5.58 -4.35 -8.33
N LEU A 22 -5.79 -5.25 -7.38
CA LEU A 22 -5.27 -6.62 -7.46
C LEU A 22 -6.18 -7.45 -8.37
N ALA A 23 -5.59 -8.13 -9.36
CA ALA A 23 -6.35 -8.96 -10.29
C ALA A 23 -7.13 -10.05 -9.52
N GLY A 24 -8.42 -10.19 -9.83
CA GLY A 24 -9.32 -11.12 -9.14
C GLY A 24 -9.80 -10.69 -7.76
N ARG A 25 -9.35 -9.53 -7.24
CA ARG A 25 -9.82 -8.93 -5.97
C ARG A 25 -9.94 -7.42 -6.10
N PRO A 26 -11.04 -6.90 -6.69
CA PRO A 26 -11.21 -5.49 -7.03
C PRO A 26 -11.35 -4.56 -5.80
N ASP A 27 -11.57 -5.13 -4.62
CA ASP A 27 -11.57 -4.44 -3.34
C ASP A 27 -10.15 -4.19 -2.81
N LEU A 28 -9.14 -4.92 -3.32
CA LEU A 28 -7.76 -4.85 -2.87
C LEU A 28 -6.91 -4.01 -3.81
N ARG A 29 -6.01 -3.24 -3.18
CA ARG A 29 -5.01 -2.41 -3.85
C ARG A 29 -3.62 -2.86 -3.44
N GLU A 30 -2.71 -2.84 -4.40
CA GLU A 30 -1.29 -3.09 -4.21
C GLU A 30 -0.48 -1.88 -4.69
N ILE A 31 0.44 -1.40 -3.87
CA ILE A 31 1.46 -0.44 -4.28
C ILE A 31 2.85 -0.95 -3.94
N VAL A 32 3.79 -0.70 -4.83
CA VAL A 32 5.22 -0.91 -4.59
C VAL A 32 5.83 0.42 -4.19
N LEU A 33 6.33 0.52 -2.97
CA LEU A 33 7.09 1.66 -2.48
C LEU A 33 8.58 1.32 -2.51
N ARG A 34 9.35 2.11 -3.25
CA ARG A 34 10.81 2.04 -3.20
C ARG A 34 11.30 3.02 -2.16
N VAL A 35 11.91 2.52 -1.10
CA VAL A 35 12.43 3.34 -0.01
C VAL A 35 13.87 2.93 0.26
N LEU A 36 14.77 3.91 0.18
CA LEU A 36 16.22 3.69 0.19
C LEU A 36 16.59 2.67 -0.89
N ASN A 37 17.08 1.49 -0.49
CA ASN A 37 17.50 0.40 -1.38
C ASN A 37 16.56 -0.84 -1.28
N ALA A 38 15.37 -0.67 -0.70
CA ALA A 38 14.40 -1.72 -0.51
C ALA A 38 13.12 -1.44 -1.28
N SER A 39 12.47 -2.50 -1.75
CA SER A 39 11.10 -2.44 -2.26
C SER A 39 10.17 -3.02 -1.22
N TYR A 40 9.16 -2.26 -0.82
CA TYR A 40 8.09 -2.73 0.04
C TYR A 40 6.79 -2.79 -0.75
N ILE A 41 6.02 -3.84 -0.51
CA ILE A 41 4.71 -4.02 -1.11
C ILE A 41 3.68 -3.79 -0.01
N LEU A 42 2.80 -2.84 -0.24
CA LEU A 42 1.65 -2.58 0.62
C LEU A 42 0.40 -3.10 -0.07
N GLN A 43 -0.32 -3.98 0.62
CA GLN A 43 -1.64 -4.45 0.24
C GLN A 43 -2.66 -3.90 1.22
N TYR A 44 -3.68 -3.25 0.68
CA TYR A 44 -4.67 -2.54 1.48
C TYR A 44 -6.03 -2.51 0.77
N ARG A 45 -7.07 -2.13 1.51
CA ARG A 45 -8.38 -1.78 0.96
C ARG A 45 -8.85 -0.46 1.52
N LEU A 46 -9.82 0.14 0.85
CA LEU A 46 -10.51 1.34 1.31
C LEU A 46 -11.85 0.94 1.92
N GLU A 47 -12.15 1.48 3.10
CA GLU A 47 -13.45 1.34 3.75
C GLU A 47 -13.94 2.71 4.19
N GLY A 48 -14.82 3.32 3.39
CA GLY A 48 -15.24 4.70 3.61
C GLY A 48 -14.05 5.66 3.58
N ASP A 49 -13.80 6.33 4.69
CA ASP A 49 -12.69 7.25 4.91
C ASP A 49 -11.42 6.56 5.46
N ARG A 50 -11.44 5.24 5.63
CA ARG A 50 -10.36 4.46 6.23
C ARG A 50 -9.54 3.71 5.20
N ILE A 51 -8.25 3.65 5.46
CA ILE A 51 -7.30 2.78 4.77
C ILE A 51 -7.03 1.59 5.68
N ILE A 52 -7.49 0.40 5.26
CA ILE A 52 -7.24 -0.84 6.00
C ILE A 52 -6.01 -1.50 5.42
N MET A 53 -4.91 -1.44 6.16
CA MET A 53 -3.67 -2.14 5.80
C MET A 53 -3.80 -3.63 6.10
N LEU A 54 -3.69 -4.45 5.06
CA LEU A 54 -3.78 -5.90 5.18
C LEU A 54 -2.40 -6.52 5.34
N ARG A 55 -1.45 -6.12 4.48
CA ARG A 55 -0.07 -6.62 4.52
C ARG A 55 0.91 -5.53 4.11
N ALA A 56 2.05 -5.51 4.79
CA ALA A 56 3.22 -4.75 4.39
C ALA A 56 4.41 -5.71 4.46
N PHE A 57 5.03 -6.00 3.32
CA PHE A 57 6.10 -6.99 3.24
C PHE A 57 7.21 -6.53 2.30
N HIS A 58 8.39 -7.08 2.50
CA HIS A 58 9.55 -6.75 1.68
C HIS A 58 9.42 -7.48 0.33
N GLY A 59 9.77 -6.82 -0.78
CA GLY A 59 9.62 -7.36 -2.13
C GLY A 59 10.44 -8.65 -2.36
N ARG A 60 11.48 -8.88 -1.55
CA ARG A 60 12.26 -10.13 -1.55
C ARG A 60 11.53 -11.31 -0.88
N GLU A 61 10.50 -11.06 -0.06
CA GLU A 61 9.68 -12.08 0.61
C GLU A 61 8.53 -12.59 -0.27
N ARG A 62 8.42 -12.10 -1.51
CA ARG A 62 7.38 -12.50 -2.47
C ARG A 62 7.71 -13.80 -3.23
N ARG A 63 8.72 -14.55 -2.78
CA ARG A 63 9.14 -15.81 -3.40
C ARG A 63 8.46 -16.98 -2.72
#